data_AF-A0A1E5UEE7-F1
#
_entry.id   AF-A0A1E5UEE7-F1
#
_cell.length_a   1.000
_cell.length_b   1.000
_cell.length_c   1.000
_cell.angle_alpha   90.00
_cell.angle_beta   90.00
_cell.angle_gamma   90.00
#
_symmetry.space_group_name_H-M   'P 1'
#
loop_
_entity.id
_entity.type
_entity.pdbx_description
1 polymer ?
#
loop_
_entity_poly.entity_id
_entity_poly.type
_entity_poly.pdbx_seq_one_letter_code
_entity_poly.pdbx_strand_id
1 'polypeptide(L)'
;MRLSNRSRIPIYNFVLTLINVLIVIGLAGFILEKTRLAMFGNESILFVLLPVLLLILFLMRGRQIFEYDSDGEAVNFKNRNIIPFLSKEIRDEFPKYKILSYEVVNAIFFKKLFVKIKSRKEHHQAIILKYDISYLTDKEIKDLKFSLKKIIKANKEANREGKTQG
;
A
#
# COMPACT_ATOMS: atom_id res chain seq x y z
N MET A 1 4.75 -10.93 -15.26
CA MET A 1 3.39 -10.74 -14.75
C MET A 1 3.23 -9.26 -14.46
N ARG A 2 2.09 -8.68 -14.83
CA ARG A 2 1.71 -7.31 -14.49
C ARG A 2 0.56 -7.33 -13.50
N LEU A 3 0.67 -6.53 -12.45
CA LEU A 3 -0.36 -6.33 -11.45
C LEU A 3 -0.44 -4.83 -11.14
N SER A 4 -1.62 -4.26 -11.27
CA SER A 4 -1.84 -2.86 -10.97
C SER A 4 -3.27 -2.67 -10.49
N ASN A 5 -3.43 -1.97 -9.36
CA ASN A 5 -4.75 -1.56 -8.88
C ASN A 5 -5.11 -0.12 -9.28
N ARG A 6 -4.40 0.45 -10.26
CA ARG A 6 -4.61 1.83 -10.74
C ARG A 6 -6.03 2.09 -11.24
N SER A 7 -6.71 1.07 -11.79
CA SER A 7 -8.11 1.18 -12.23
C SER A 7 -9.08 1.53 -11.09
N ARG A 8 -8.70 1.29 -9.83
CA ARG A 8 -9.51 1.58 -8.64
C ARG A 8 -9.28 2.98 -8.06
N ILE A 9 -8.44 3.82 -8.68
CA ILE A 9 -8.22 5.22 -8.26
C ILE A 9 -9.54 6.00 -8.10
N PRO A 10 -10.52 5.93 -9.04
CA PRO A 10 -11.77 6.64 -8.90
C PRO A 10 -12.54 6.25 -7.63
N ILE A 11 -12.51 4.97 -7.26
CA ILE A 11 -13.15 4.46 -6.04
C ILE A 11 -12.46 5.02 -4.80
N TYR A 12 -11.13 5.03 -4.77
CA TYR A 12 -10.39 5.57 -3.63
C TYR A 12 -10.64 7.07 -3.46
N ASN A 13 -10.71 7.83 -4.57
CA ASN A 13 -11.09 9.24 -4.55
C ASN A 13 -12.52 9.44 -4.07
N PHE A 14 -13.47 8.63 -4.55
CA PHE A 14 -14.86 8.68 -4.11
C PHE A 14 -14.98 8.46 -2.60
N VAL A 15 -14.31 7.43 -2.05
CA VAL A 15 -14.30 7.15 -0.61
C VAL A 15 -13.70 8.31 0.17
N LEU A 16 -12.56 8.87 -0.28
CA LEU A 16 -11.94 10.02 0.37
C LEU A 16 -12.87 11.24 0.35
N THR A 17 -13.50 11.55 -0.79
CA THR A 17 -14.46 12.64 -0.92
C THR A 17 -15.65 12.44 0.00
N LEU A 18 -16.23 11.23 0.06
CA LEU A 18 -17.34 10.91 0.94
C LEU A 18 -16.98 11.14 2.41
N ILE A 19 -15.80 10.69 2.84
CA ILE A 19 -15.31 10.93 4.21
C ILE A 19 -15.20 12.43 4.49
N ASN A 20 -14.65 13.22 3.57
CA ASN A 20 -14.55 14.67 3.74
C ASN A 20 -15.92 15.35 3.81
N VAL A 21 -16.89 14.94 2.99
CA VAL A 21 -18.26 15.45 3.04
C VAL A 21 -18.90 15.12 4.40
N LEU A 22 -18.72 13.90 4.90
CA LEU A 22 -19.21 13.50 6.23
C LEU A 22 -18.57 14.33 7.36
N ILE A 23 -17.29 14.68 7.25
CA ILE A 23 -16.63 15.57 8.22
C ILE A 23 -17.29 16.95 8.19
N VAL A 24 -17.48 17.54 7.01
CA VAL A 24 -18.09 18.87 6.87
C VAL A 24 -19.53 18.89 7.41
N ILE A 25 -20.35 17.91 7.03
CA ILE A 25 -21.72 17.78 7.52
C ILE A 25 -21.74 17.51 9.02
N GLY A 26 -20.87 16.64 9.52
CA GLY A 26 -20.75 16.31 10.94
C GLY A 26 -20.37 17.52 11.80
N LEU A 27 -19.43 18.35 11.32
CA LEU A 27 -19.07 19.61 11.97
C LEU A 27 -20.25 20.60 11.97
N ALA A 28 -20.93 20.77 10.83
CA ALA A 28 -22.10 21.64 10.75
C ALA A 28 -23.22 21.17 11.70
N GLY A 29 -23.50 19.86 11.72
CA GLY A 29 -24.47 19.25 12.63
C GLY A 29 -24.10 19.45 14.10
N PHE A 30 -22.83 19.27 14.47
CA PHE A 30 -22.35 19.52 15.82
C PHE A 30 -22.54 20.99 16.26
N ILE A 31 -22.24 21.94 15.39
CA ILE A 31 -22.41 23.37 15.66
C ILE A 31 -23.91 23.71 15.82
N LEU A 32 -24.76 23.23 14.91
CA LEU A 32 -26.21 23.45 14.99
C LEU A 32 -26.81 22.86 16.26
N GLU A 33 -26.31 21.68 16.66
CA GLU A 33 -26.74 20.99 17.86
C GLU A 33 -26.39 21.79 19.12
N LYS A 34 -25.16 22.28 19.24
CA LYS A 34 -24.72 23.08 20.40
C LYS A 34 -25.33 24.49 20.45
N THR A 35 -25.79 25.03 19.32
CA THR A 35 -26.27 26.41 19.25
C THR A 35 -27.80 26.55 19.23
N ARG A 36 -28.52 25.63 18.57
CA ARG A 36 -29.95 25.80 18.31
C ARG A 36 -30.83 24.59 18.64
N LEU A 37 -30.34 23.36 18.46
CA LEU A 37 -31.19 22.18 18.56
C LEU A 37 -31.24 21.59 19.98
N ALA A 38 -30.08 21.43 20.64
CA ALA A 38 -29.93 20.84 21.96
C ALA A 38 -30.67 19.48 22.15
N MET A 39 -30.83 18.68 21.08
CA MET A 39 -31.49 17.38 21.10
C MET A 39 -30.59 16.22 21.56
N PHE A 40 -29.31 16.25 21.17
CA PHE A 40 -28.34 15.17 21.32
C PHE A 40 -27.26 15.46 22.37
N GLY A 41 -27.35 16.55 23.12
CA GLY A 41 -26.52 16.81 24.30
C GLY A 41 -25.02 16.59 24.08
N ASN A 42 -24.45 15.60 24.78
CA ASN A 42 -23.02 15.27 24.71
C ASN A 42 -22.70 14.29 23.58
N GLU A 43 -23.67 13.48 23.18
CA GLU A 43 -23.60 12.49 22.12
C GLU A 43 -23.37 13.14 20.74
N SER A 44 -23.72 14.42 20.60
CA SER A 44 -23.40 15.25 19.43
C SER A 44 -21.92 15.21 19.01
N ILE A 45 -20.99 14.93 19.94
CA ILE A 45 -19.56 14.74 19.63
C ILE A 45 -19.32 13.61 18.62
N LEU A 46 -20.20 12.62 18.55
CA LEU A 46 -20.12 11.49 17.62
C LEU A 46 -20.23 11.94 16.16
N PHE A 47 -20.90 13.06 15.88
CA PHE A 47 -20.98 13.64 14.53
C PHE A 47 -19.61 14.01 13.97
N VAL A 48 -18.65 14.34 14.84
CA VAL A 48 -17.27 14.66 14.46
C VAL A 48 -16.37 13.45 14.64
N LEU A 49 -16.50 12.74 15.77
CA LEU A 49 -15.61 11.63 16.10
C LEU A 49 -15.67 10.51 15.06
N LEU A 50 -16.86 10.16 14.58
CA LEU A 50 -17.03 9.03 13.65
C LEU A 50 -16.41 9.31 12.27
N PRO A 51 -16.69 10.44 11.58
CA PRO A 51 -16.03 10.75 10.32
C PRO A 51 -14.51 10.91 10.43
N VAL A 52 -14.02 11.51 11.53
CA VAL A 52 -12.57 11.62 11.79
C VAL A 52 -11.93 10.25 11.99
N LEU A 53 -12.57 9.34 12.72
CA LEU A 53 -12.11 7.97 12.87
C LEU A 53 -12.03 7.26 11.52
N LEU A 54 -13.04 7.43 10.64
CA LEU A 54 -13.02 6.87 9.28
C LEU A 54 -11.85 7.41 8.46
N LEU A 55 -11.55 8.72 8.56
CA LEU A 55 -10.39 9.31 7.90
C LEU A 55 -9.08 8.71 8.42
N ILE A 56 -8.93 8.58 9.74
CA ILE A 56 -7.75 7.96 10.36
C ILE A 56 -7.58 6.53 9.86
N LEU A 57 -8.64 5.71 9.87
CA LEU A 57 -8.60 4.34 9.37
C LEU A 57 -8.22 4.26 7.88
N PHE A 58 -8.73 5.18 7.07
CA PHE A 58 -8.37 5.28 5.66
C PHE A 58 -6.88 5.56 5.45
N LEU A 59 -6.31 6.49 6.25
CA LEU A 59 -4.89 6.85 6.17
C LEU A 59 -3.98 5.76 6.76
N MET A 60 -4.38 5.13 7.86
CA MET A 60 -3.63 4.04 8.52
C MET A 60 -3.44 2.81 7.63
N ARG A 61 -4.36 2.59 6.68
CA ARG A 61 -4.28 1.49 5.72
C ARG A 61 -3.11 1.63 4.74
N GLY A 62 -2.49 2.81 4.65
CA GLY A 62 -1.28 3.09 3.87
C GLY A 62 -1.56 3.52 2.43
N ARG A 63 -0.55 3.38 1.56
CA ARG A 63 -0.62 3.79 0.15
C ARG A 63 -1.66 2.99 -0.64
N GLN A 64 -2.57 3.70 -1.32
CA GLN A 64 -3.68 3.06 -2.04
C GLN A 64 -3.26 2.43 -3.36
N ILE A 65 -2.28 3.02 -4.05
CA ILE A 65 -1.89 2.60 -5.40
C ILE A 65 -0.65 1.73 -5.30
N PHE A 66 -0.74 0.51 -5.84
CA PHE A 66 0.35 -0.44 -5.96
C PHE A 66 0.41 -0.98 -7.38
N GLU A 67 1.60 -0.92 -7.98
CA GLU A 67 1.89 -1.45 -9.31
C GLU A 67 3.15 -2.31 -9.24
N TYR A 68 3.07 -3.47 -9.91
CA TYR A 68 4.12 -4.46 -10.01
C TYR A 68 4.22 -4.94 -11.46
N ASP A 69 5.41 -4.90 -12.04
CA ASP A 69 5.70 -5.48 -13.35
C ASP A 69 6.96 -6.35 -13.28
N SER A 70 6.85 -7.57 -13.79
CA SER A 70 7.92 -8.56 -13.87
C SER A 70 8.06 -9.18 -15.26
N ASP A 71 7.45 -8.62 -16.30
CA ASP A 71 7.53 -9.18 -17.67
C ASP A 71 8.90 -8.96 -18.31
N GLY A 72 9.59 -7.85 -18.03
CA GLY A 72 10.94 -7.54 -18.54
C GLY A 72 12.09 -8.20 -17.77
N GLU A 73 13.33 -7.78 -18.02
CA GLU A 73 14.53 -8.27 -17.29
C GLU A 73 14.57 -7.76 -15.84
N ALA A 74 14.06 -6.55 -15.63
CA ALA A 74 13.92 -5.92 -14.33
C ALA A 74 12.54 -6.19 -13.72
N VAL A 75 12.47 -6.10 -12.40
CA VAL A 75 11.23 -6.00 -11.65
C VAL A 75 11.01 -4.54 -11.29
N ASN A 76 9.78 -4.10 -11.48
CA ASN A 76 9.33 -2.74 -11.23
C ASN A 76 8.28 -2.74 -10.11
N PHE A 77 8.53 -1.97 -9.06
CA PHE A 77 7.58 -1.69 -7.99
C PHE A 77 7.25 -0.21 -7.96
N LYS A 78 5.96 0.13 -7.91
CA LYS A 78 5.49 1.49 -7.66
C LYS A 78 4.44 1.47 -6.56
N ASN A 79 4.60 2.35 -5.58
CA ASN A 79 3.65 2.46 -4.49
C ASN A 79 3.46 3.93 -4.12
N ARG A 80 2.22 4.44 -4.24
CA ARG A 80 1.90 5.86 -4.02
C ARG A 80 0.52 6.05 -3.41
N ASN A 81 0.34 7.21 -2.79
CA ASN A 81 -0.97 7.67 -2.34
C ASN A 81 -1.77 8.28 -3.48
N ILE A 82 -3.10 8.27 -3.36
CA ILE A 82 -3.97 9.09 -4.22
C ILE A 82 -3.79 10.58 -3.92
N ILE A 83 -3.42 10.92 -2.69
CA ILE A 83 -3.13 12.27 -2.23
C ILE A 83 -1.64 12.57 -2.49
N PRO A 84 -1.30 13.47 -3.44
CA PRO A 84 0.09 13.66 -3.87
C PRO A 84 1.01 14.18 -2.75
N PHE A 85 0.48 14.98 -1.84
CA PHE A 85 1.25 15.64 -0.77
C PHE A 85 1.40 14.80 0.51
N LEU A 86 0.71 13.66 0.63
CA LEU A 86 0.75 12.85 1.85
C LEU A 86 2.09 12.11 2.02
N SER A 87 2.71 11.69 0.92
CA SER A 87 4.04 11.07 0.95
C SER A 87 4.69 11.02 -0.43
N LYS A 88 6.02 11.07 -0.49
CA LYS A 88 6.78 10.81 -1.72
C LYS A 88 6.46 9.43 -2.29
N GLU A 89 6.19 9.35 -3.60
CA GLU A 89 6.02 8.09 -4.32
C GLU A 89 7.29 7.22 -4.23
N ILE A 90 7.09 5.91 -4.02
CA ILE A 90 8.16 4.91 -4.07
C ILE A 90 8.14 4.32 -5.48
N ARG A 91 9.29 4.37 -6.15
CA ARG A 91 9.53 3.73 -7.45
C ARG A 91 10.87 3.02 -7.38
N ASP A 92 10.84 1.70 -7.41
CA ASP A 92 12.03 0.86 -7.36
C ASP A 92 12.05 -0.05 -8.57
N GLU A 93 13.15 0.03 -9.34
CA GLU A 93 13.42 -0.83 -10.48
C GLU A 93 14.79 -1.49 -10.31
N PHE A 94 14.83 -2.81 -10.41
CA PHE A 94 16.08 -3.56 -10.28
C PHE A 94 16.01 -4.91 -11.01
N PRO A 95 17.17 -5.48 -11.41
CA PRO A 95 17.21 -6.79 -12.04
C PRO A 95 16.61 -7.90 -11.16
N LYS A 96 15.90 -8.85 -11.78
CA LYS A 96 15.26 -9.99 -11.10
C LYS A 96 16.21 -10.79 -10.20
N TYR A 97 17.45 -10.97 -10.64
CA TYR A 97 18.46 -11.75 -9.91
C TYR A 97 18.84 -11.14 -8.56
N LYS A 98 18.54 -9.84 -8.32
CA LYS A 98 18.80 -9.19 -7.03
C LYS A 98 17.81 -9.57 -5.95
N ILE A 99 16.66 -10.16 -6.28
CA ILE A 99 15.68 -10.59 -5.27
C ILE A 99 16.21 -11.82 -4.52
N LEU A 100 16.33 -11.67 -3.20
CA LEU A 100 16.77 -12.73 -2.29
C LEU A 100 15.58 -13.43 -1.64
N SER A 101 14.67 -12.66 -1.06
CA SER A 101 13.48 -13.16 -0.39
C SER A 101 12.37 -12.11 -0.37
N TYR A 102 11.14 -12.54 -0.09
CA TYR A 102 10.03 -11.65 0.22
C TYR A 102 9.28 -12.15 1.45
N GLU A 103 8.60 -11.22 2.11
CA GLU A 103 7.70 -11.50 3.22
C GLU A 103 6.45 -10.62 3.08
N VAL A 104 5.29 -11.20 3.38
CA VAL A 104 4.02 -10.47 3.42
C VAL A 104 3.47 -10.53 4.83
N VAL A 105 3.41 -9.37 5.48
CA VAL A 105 2.81 -9.22 6.81
C VAL A 105 1.36 -8.78 6.63
N ASN A 106 0.43 -9.56 7.19
CA ASN A 106 -1.00 -9.29 7.17
C ASN A 106 -1.46 -8.95 8.58
N ALA A 107 -1.59 -7.66 8.87
CA ALA A 107 -2.21 -7.17 10.10
C ALA A 107 -3.69 -6.84 9.85
N ILE A 108 -4.47 -6.70 10.92
CA ILE A 108 -5.92 -6.44 10.87
C ILE A 108 -6.24 -5.20 10.01
N PHE A 109 -5.44 -4.13 10.15
CA PHE A 109 -5.69 -2.85 9.49
C PHE A 109 -4.78 -2.54 8.30
N PHE A 110 -3.72 -3.33 8.09
CA PHE A 110 -2.76 -3.08 7.01
C PHE A 110 -2.09 -4.37 6.53
N LYS A 111 -1.72 -4.40 5.26
CA LYS A 111 -0.91 -5.45 4.65
C LYS A 111 0.35 -4.82 4.06
N LYS A 112 1.51 -5.39 4.38
CA LYS A 112 2.82 -4.90 3.90
C LYS A 112 3.59 -6.01 3.21
N LEU A 113 4.24 -5.64 2.11
CA LEU A 113 5.22 -6.45 1.40
C LEU A 113 6.62 -5.95 1.73
N PHE A 114 7.46 -6.86 2.20
CA PHE A 114 8.88 -6.65 2.40
C PHE A 114 9.62 -7.44 1.32
N VAL A 115 10.45 -6.77 0.52
CA VAL A 115 11.28 -7.41 -0.50
C VAL A 115 12.74 -7.19 -0.13
N LYS A 116 13.46 -8.28 0.10
CA LYS A 116 14.89 -8.26 0.44
C LYS A 116 15.69 -8.40 -0.84
N ILE A 117 16.53 -7.41 -1.14
CA ILE A 117 17.36 -7.35 -2.34
C ILE A 117 18.85 -7.30 -2.01
N LYS A 118 19.69 -7.78 -2.91
CA LYS A 118 21.15 -7.64 -2.83
C LYS A 118 21.56 -6.18 -3.08
N SER A 119 22.38 -5.60 -2.20
CA SER A 119 22.93 -4.25 -2.38
C SER A 119 23.99 -4.20 -3.49
N ARG A 120 24.21 -3.00 -4.03
CA ARG A 120 25.30 -2.69 -4.98
C ARG A 120 26.66 -2.51 -4.29
N LYS A 121 26.70 -2.20 -2.98
CA LYS A 121 27.95 -1.90 -2.27
C LYS A 121 28.68 -3.19 -1.89
N GLU A 122 30.01 -3.20 -2.06
CA GLU A 122 30.95 -4.33 -1.89
C GLU A 122 30.81 -5.09 -0.56
N HIS A 123 30.26 -4.44 0.47
CA HIS A 123 29.82 -5.11 1.69
C HIS A 123 28.38 -5.61 1.55
N HIS A 124 28.21 -6.84 1.03
CA HIS A 124 27.19 -7.90 1.15
C HIS A 124 25.87 -7.71 1.95
N GLN A 125 25.49 -6.50 2.35
CA GLN A 125 24.31 -6.22 3.13
C GLN A 125 23.09 -6.20 2.22
N ALA A 126 22.06 -6.92 2.61
CA ALA A 126 20.80 -6.93 1.91
C ALA A 126 19.95 -5.71 2.32
N ILE A 127 19.32 -5.07 1.34
CA ILE A 127 18.40 -3.94 1.55
C ILE A 127 16.97 -4.47 1.59
N ILE A 128 16.13 -3.93 2.48
CA ILE A 128 14.71 -4.30 2.57
C ILE A 128 13.87 -3.14 2.02
N LEU A 129 13.19 -3.40 0.91
CA LEU A 129 12.20 -2.50 0.33
C LEU A 129 10.83 -2.81 0.93
N LYS A 130 10.05 -1.76 1.22
CA LYS A 130 8.77 -1.85 1.94
C LYS A 130 7.66 -1.24 1.09
N TYR A 131 6.57 -1.98 0.92
CA TYR A 131 5.41 -1.53 0.14
C TYR A 131 4.11 -1.82 0.87
N ASP A 132 3.17 -0.88 0.83
CA ASP A 132 1.81 -1.08 1.30
C ASP A 132 0.98 -1.77 0.22
N ILE A 133 0.36 -2.89 0.60
CA ILE A 133 -0.46 -3.74 -0.29
C ILE A 133 -1.87 -3.96 0.28
N SER A 134 -2.26 -3.17 1.28
CA SER A 134 -3.57 -3.25 1.96
C SER A 134 -4.79 -3.08 1.04
N TYR A 135 -4.58 -2.49 -0.13
CA TYR A 135 -5.60 -2.24 -1.15
C TYR A 135 -5.62 -3.29 -2.27
N LEU A 136 -4.73 -4.29 -2.20
CA LEU A 136 -4.80 -5.47 -3.04
C LEU A 136 -5.82 -6.46 -2.48
N THR A 137 -6.53 -7.12 -3.37
CA THR A 137 -7.39 -8.27 -3.09
C THR A 137 -6.54 -9.49 -2.72
N ASP A 138 -7.11 -10.46 -2.02
CA ASP A 138 -6.36 -11.67 -1.65
C ASP A 138 -5.90 -12.47 -2.87
N LYS A 139 -6.66 -12.40 -3.98
CA LYS A 139 -6.25 -12.98 -5.27
C LYS A 139 -5.01 -12.29 -5.83
N GLU A 140 -4.99 -10.97 -5.90
CA GLU A 140 -3.82 -10.19 -6.35
C GLU A 140 -2.60 -10.44 -5.47
N ILE A 141 -2.79 -10.54 -4.15
CA ILE A 141 -1.70 -10.86 -3.22
C ILE A 141 -1.18 -12.29 -3.48
N LYS A 142 -2.07 -13.26 -3.73
CA LYS A 142 -1.69 -14.63 -4.05
C LYS A 142 -0.89 -14.69 -5.36
N ASP A 143 -1.35 -13.99 -6.38
CA ASP A 143 -0.68 -13.92 -7.68
C ASP A 143 0.70 -13.25 -7.56
N LEU A 144 0.80 -12.16 -6.79
CA LEU A 144 2.06 -11.48 -6.47
C LEU A 144 3.04 -12.42 -5.77
N LYS A 145 2.59 -13.13 -4.73
CA LYS A 145 3.39 -14.13 -4.01
C LYS A 145 3.88 -15.24 -4.94
N PHE A 146 3.03 -15.70 -5.85
CA PHE A 146 3.38 -16.73 -6.84
C PHE A 146 4.48 -16.23 -7.80
N SER A 147 4.32 -15.01 -8.33
CA SER A 147 5.31 -14.39 -9.21
C SER A 147 6.68 -14.23 -8.53
N LEU A 148 6.72 -13.67 -7.33
CA LEU A 148 7.96 -13.50 -6.57
C LEU A 148 8.61 -14.85 -6.22
N LYS A 149 7.81 -15.85 -5.85
CA LYS A 149 8.29 -17.21 -5.57
C LYS A 149 8.95 -17.83 -6.80
N LYS A 150 8.37 -17.65 -8.00
CA LYS A 150 8.93 -18.13 -9.26
C LYS A 150 10.30 -17.50 -9.54
N ILE A 151 10.42 -16.19 -9.37
CA ILE A 151 11.68 -15.46 -9.57
C ILE A 151 12.77 -15.97 -8.60
N ILE A 152 12.45 -16.06 -7.31
CA ILE A 152 13.41 -16.54 -6.31
C ILE A 152 13.84 -17.99 -6.57
N LYS A 153 12.91 -18.85 -7.01
CA LYS A 153 13.23 -20.24 -7.36
C LYS A 153 14.23 -20.29 -8.52
N ALA A 154 13.97 -19.54 -9.59
CA ALA A 154 14.87 -19.45 -10.75
C ALA A 154 16.26 -18.90 -10.35
N ASN A 155 16.31 -17.86 -9.50
CA ASN A 155 17.58 -17.31 -9.00
C ASN A 155 18.37 -18.35 -8.20
N LYS A 156 17.70 -19.15 -7.36
CA LYS A 156 18.34 -20.22 -6.57
C LYS A 156 18.89 -21.34 -7.45
N GLU A 157 18.16 -21.72 -8.50
CA GLU A 157 18.60 -22.71 -9.49
C GLU A 157 19.83 -22.20 -10.26
N ALA A 158 19.76 -20.97 -10.77
CA ALA A 158 20.88 -20.35 -11.49
C ALA A 158 22.15 -20.18 -10.62
N ASN A 159 22.00 -19.85 -9.33
CA ASN A 159 23.12 -19.80 -8.39
C ASN A 159 23.76 -21.19 -8.17
N ARG A 160 22.95 -22.26 -8.11
CA ARG A 160 23.44 -23.64 -7.95
C ARG A 160 24.19 -24.12 -9.18
N GLU A 161 23.77 -23.68 -10.37
CA GLU A 161 24.40 -24.00 -11.65
C GLU A 161 25.59 -23.08 -12.00
N GLY A 162 25.93 -22.11 -11.12
CA GLY A 162 27.02 -21.15 -11.36
C GLY A 162 26.75 -20.13 -12.48
N LYS A 163 25.49 -19.96 -12.90
CA LYS A 163 25.11 -19.14 -14.06
C LYS A 163 24.79 -17.68 -13.74
N THR A 164 24.74 -17.30 -12.46
CA THR A 164 24.51 -15.91 -12.03
C THR A 164 25.80 -15.11 -12.08
N GLN A 165 25.99 -14.35 -13.16
CA GLN A 165 27.05 -13.35 -13.28
C GLN A 165 26.56 -12.00 -12.71
N GLY A 166 27.35 -11.39 -11.80
CA GLY A 166 27.38 -9.95 -11.48
C GLY A 166 26.16 -9.30 -10.83
#